data_AF-A0A518HDE5-F1
#
_entry.id   AF-A0A518HDE5-F1
#
_cell.length_a   1.000
_cell.length_b   1.000
_cell.length_c   1.000
_cell.angle_alpha   90.00
_cell.angle_beta   90.00
_cell.angle_gamma   90.00
#
_symmetry.space_group_name_H-M   'P 1'
#
loop_
_entity.id
_entity.type
_entity.pdbx_description
1 polymer ?
#
loop_
_entity_poly.entity_id
_entity_poly.type
_entity_poly.pdbx_seq_one_letter_code
_entity_poly.pdbx_strand_id
1 'polypeptide(L)' 'MQPPNASPPRRSVDEHGRAIPMTEDEVRQRAEEAIRALDAVDGEGDEEQRQTLDLLMKLIDEDRMSYRRRFP' A
#
# COMPACT_ATOMS: atom_id res chain seq x y z
N MET A 1 -17.25 -0.59 -16.78
CA MET A 1 -16.59 0.25 -15.76
C MET A 1 -15.09 0.14 -15.98
N GLN A 2 -14.39 1.26 -16.16
CA GLN A 2 -12.93 1.27 -16.31
C GLN A 2 -12.32 1.23 -14.90
N PRO A 3 -11.36 0.36 -14.58
CA PRO A 3 -10.73 0.36 -13.26
C PRO A 3 -10.09 1.73 -13.03
N PRO A 4 -10.10 2.26 -11.79
CA PRO A 4 -9.37 3.49 -11.50
C PRO A 4 -7.93 3.26 -11.94
N ASN A 5 -7.44 4.20 -12.75
CA ASN A 5 -6.09 4.18 -13.27
C ASN A 5 -5.14 4.38 -12.09
N ALA A 6 -4.90 3.31 -11.33
CA ALA A 6 -4.01 3.25 -10.18
C ALA A 6 -2.59 3.40 -10.73
N SER A 7 -2.24 4.64 -11.05
CA SER A 7 -0.88 4.99 -11.40
C SER A 7 -0.01 4.51 -10.25
N PRO A 8 1.02 3.67 -10.50
CA PRO A 8 1.89 3.22 -9.45
C PRO A 8 2.42 4.45 -8.69
N PRO A 9 2.55 4.36 -7.35
CA PRO A 9 2.94 5.51 -6.54
C PRO A 9 4.19 6.15 -7.13
N ARG A 10 4.13 7.47 -7.39
CA ARG A 10 5.23 8.20 -8.03
C ARG A 10 6.50 7.96 -7.20
N ARG A 11 7.44 7.20 -7.76
CA ARG A 11 8.78 7.02 -7.21
C ARG A 11 9.63 8.20 -7.63
N SER A 12 10.32 8.80 -6.66
CA SER A 12 11.37 9.78 -6.95
C SER A 12 12.51 9.06 -7.68
N VAL A 13 13.01 9.67 -8.74
CA VAL A 13 14.12 9.15 -9.55
C VAL A 13 15.28 10.15 -9.54
N ASP A 14 16.51 9.64 -9.59
CA ASP A 14 17.70 10.47 -9.73
C ASP A 14 17.85 11.01 -11.17
N GLU A 15 18.91 11.79 -11.41
CA GLU A 15 19.23 12.35 -12.73
C GLU A 15 19.47 11.27 -13.81
N HIS A 16 19.71 10.03 -13.42
CA HIS A 16 19.92 8.88 -14.29
C HIS A 16 18.66 8.00 -14.43
N GLY A 17 17.53 8.42 -13.86
CA GLY A 17 16.26 7.69 -13.91
C GLY A 17 16.20 6.47 -12.98
N ARG A 18 17.14 6.31 -12.05
CA ARG A 18 17.12 5.24 -11.06
C ARG A 18 16.21 5.62 -9.91
N ALA A 19 15.44 4.66 -9.42
CA ALA A 19 14.60 4.88 -8.24
C ALA A 19 15.46 5.26 -7.04
N ILE A 20 15.16 6.40 -6.43
CA ILE A 20 15.79 6.81 -5.17
C ILE A 20 15.21 5.92 -4.07
N PRO A 21 16.04 5.13 -3.35
CA PRO A 21 15.57 4.36 -2.22
C PRO A 21 14.99 5.29 -1.17
N MET A 22 13.83 4.93 -0.64
CA MET A 22 13.29 5.62 0.52
C MET A 22 14.14 5.26 1.75
N THR A 23 14.37 6.25 2.60
CA THR A 23 14.91 6.03 3.94
C THR A 23 13.92 5.23 4.79
N GLU A 24 14.39 4.58 5.86
CA GLU A 24 13.52 3.81 6.76
C GLU A 24 12.39 4.65 7.37
N ASP A 25 12.68 5.92 7.69
CA ASP A 25 11.69 6.83 8.27
C ASP A 25 10.64 7.25 7.24
N GLU A 26 11.02 7.50 5.98
CA GLU A 26 10.06 7.77 4.90
C GLU A 26 9.18 6.54 4.62
N VAL A 27 9.76 5.34 4.68
CA VAL A 27 8.99 4.09 4.55
C VAL A 27 7.98 3.96 5.68
N ARG A 28 8.39 4.23 6.92
CA ARG A 28 7.50 4.20 8.09
C ARG A 28 6.37 5.22 7.95
N GLN A 29 6.69 6.47 7.61
CA GLN A 29 5.70 7.53 7.43
C GLN A 29 4.67 7.16 6.35
N ARG A 30 5.14 6.66 5.18
CA ARG A 30 4.22 6.23 4.12
C ARG A 30 3.34 5.05 4.54
N ALA A 31 3.88 4.10 5.32
CA ALA A 31 3.09 2.99 5.82
C ALA A 31 1.97 3.47 6.75
N GLU A 32 2.25 4.42 7.65
CA GLU A 32 1.27 5.02 8.55
C GLU A 32 0.21 5.84 7.79
N GLU A 33 0.61 6.60 6.78
CA GLU A 33 -0.33 7.32 5.90
C GLU A 33 -1.23 6.36 5.11
N ALA A 34 -0.68 5.26 4.60
CA ALA A 34 -1.46 4.25 3.90
C ALA A 34 -2.49 3.56 4.81
N ILE A 35 -2.09 3.20 6.05
CA ILE A 35 -3.01 2.62 7.04
C ILE A 35 -4.16 3.59 7.34
N ARG A 36 -3.85 4.86 7.64
CA ARG A 36 -4.88 5.88 7.89
C ARG A 36 -5.83 6.09 6.71
N ALA A 37 -5.31 6.03 5.49
CA ALA A 37 -6.13 6.15 4.29
C ALA A 37 -7.06 4.94 4.10
N LEU A 38 -6.59 3.73 4.44
CA LEU A 38 -7.41 2.51 4.43
C LEU A 38 -8.49 2.54 5.52
N ASP A 39 -8.15 3.00 6.73
CA ASP A 39 -9.12 3.18 7.81
C ASP A 39 -10.20 4.21 7.43
N ALA A 40 -9.84 5.26 6.69
CA ALA A 40 -10.79 6.30 6.29
C ALA A 40 -11.85 5.82 5.28
N VAL A 41 -11.58 4.76 4.54
CA VAL A 41 -12.52 4.16 3.59
C VAL A 41 -13.18 2.90 4.15
N ASP A 42 -12.87 2.54 5.40
CA ASP A 42 -13.50 1.41 6.08
C ASP A 42 -14.99 1.71 6.33
N GLY A 43 -15.85 0.82 5.83
CA GLY A 43 -17.30 1.02 5.82
C GLY A 43 -17.87 1.86 4.67
N GLU A 44 -17.03 2.41 3.79
CA GLU A 44 -17.45 2.98 2.51
C GLU A 44 -17.57 1.87 1.42
N GLY A 45 -18.36 2.13 0.38
CA GLY A 45 -18.58 1.18 -0.72
C GLY A 45 -19.72 0.17 -0.49
N ASP A 46 -20.00 -0.63 -1.51
CA ASP A 46 -20.96 -1.73 -1.46
C ASP A 46 -20.42 -2.95 -0.68
N GLU A 47 -21.25 -3.97 -0.49
CA GLU A 47 -20.91 -5.12 0.34
C GLU A 47 -19.73 -5.93 -0.24
N GLU A 48 -19.62 -6.02 -1.56
CA GLU A 48 -18.52 -6.73 -2.24
C GLU A 48 -17.19 -5.98 -2.06
N GLN A 49 -17.23 -4.64 -2.16
CA GLN A 49 -16.07 -3.79 -1.92
C GLN A 49 -15.58 -3.86 -0.48
N ARG A 50 -16.49 -3.86 0.51
CA ARG A 50 -16.15 -4.00 1.94
C ARG A 50 -15.53 -5.35 2.26
N GLN A 51 -16.09 -6.44 1.73
CA GLN A 51 -15.53 -7.79 1.91
C GLN A 51 -14.15 -7.92 1.28
N THR A 52 -13.94 -7.29 0.12
CA THR A 52 -12.62 -7.25 -0.53
C THR A 52 -11.60 -6.47 0.31
N LEU A 53 -11.99 -5.33 0.88
CA LEU A 53 -11.12 -4.54 1.76
C LEU A 53 -10.73 -5.31 3.03
N ASP A 54 -11.69 -5.94 3.70
CA ASP A 54 -11.46 -6.75 4.90
C ASP A 54 -10.49 -7.92 4.62
N LEU A 55 -10.64 -8.60 3.48
CA LEU A 55 -9.71 -9.66 3.07
C LEU A 55 -8.29 -9.14 2.85
N LEU A 56 -8.13 -7.98 2.19
CA LEU A 56 -6.83 -7.38 1.95
C LEU A 56 -6.13 -6.96 3.25
N MET A 57 -6.88 -6.40 4.20
CA MET A 57 -6.34 -6.02 5.51
C MET A 57 -5.84 -7.24 6.29
N LYS A 58 -6.61 -8.34 6.30
CA LYS A 58 -6.20 -9.61 6.91
C LYS A 58 -4.93 -10.18 6.29
N LEU A 59 -4.81 -10.12 4.96
CA LEU A 59 -3.60 -10.58 4.26
C LEU A 59 -2.37 -9.73 4.57
N ILE A 60 -2.52 -8.42 4.75
CA ILE A 60 -1.42 -7.53 5.17
C ILE A 60 -0.95 -7.90 6.57
N ASP A 61 -1.87 -8.16 7.50
CA ASP A 61 -1.54 -8.57 8.86
C ASP A 61 -0.90 -9.97 8.92
N GLU A 62 -1.39 -10.91 8.12
CA GLU A 62 -0.80 -12.25 7.99
C GLU A 62 0.58 -12.22 7.33
N ASP A 63 0.79 -11.38 6.29
CA ASP A 63 2.10 -11.23 5.66
C ASP A 63 3.11 -10.54 6.59
N ARG A 64 2.65 -9.72 7.53
CA ARG A 64 3.48 -9.15 8.60
C ARG A 64 4.08 -10.22 9.52
N MET A 65 3.41 -11.39 9.64
CA MET A 65 3.92 -12.58 10.34
C MET A 65 4.81 -13.46 9.45
N SER A 66 4.80 -13.24 8.14
CA SER A 66 5.63 -13.96 7.17
C SER A 66 6.99 -13.27 7.06
N TYR A 67 8.04 -13.92 7.55
CA TYR A 67 9.46 -13.51 7.40
C TYR A 67 9.95 -13.53 5.93
N ARG A 68 9.09 -13.24 4.95
CA ARG A 68 9.51 -13.17 3.55
C ARG A 68 10.39 -11.95 3.37
N ARG A 69 11.67 -12.20 3.01
CA ARG A 69 12.59 -11.17 2.51
C ARG A 69 11.88 -10.33 1.46
N ARG A 70 11.60 -9.07 1.79
CA ARG A 70 11.19 -8.08 0.80
C ARG A 70 12.42 -7.75 -0.05
N PHE A 71 12.44 -8.36 -1.23
CA PHE A 71 13.43 -8.22 -2.31
C PHE A 71 14.80 -8.91 -2.08
N PRO A 72 15.39 -9.51 -3.14
CA PRO A 72 16.77 -10.02 -3.13
C PRO A 72 17.80 -8.89 -3.13
#